data_AF-A0A2S9X5P6-F1
#
_entry.id   AF-A0A2S9X5P6-F1
#
_cell.length_a   1.000
_cell.length_b   1.000
_cell.length_c   1.000
_cell.angle_alpha   90.00
_cell.angle_beta   90.00
_cell.angle_gamma   90.00
#
_symmetry.space_group_name_H-M   'P 1'
#
loop_
_entity.id
_entity.type
_entity.pdbx_description
1 polymer ?
#
loop_
_entity_poly.entity_id
_entity_poly.type
_entity_poly.pdbx_seq_one_letter_code
_entity_poly.pdbx_strand_id
1 'polypeptide(L)' 'MQVGQQVKFTTSGGRGAARSGQGVLQEIKSSTKGKFYGVKEEGKEKLTFVRESQLRRTT' A
#
# COMPACT_ATOMS: atom_id res chain seq x y z
N MET A 1 -9.31 2.53 4.79
CA MET A 1 -9.19 1.28 3.98
C MET A 1 -9.40 0.07 4.89
N GLN A 2 -9.74 -1.10 4.36
CA GLN A 2 -9.95 -2.33 5.15
C GLN A 2 -9.07 -3.49 4.64
N VAL A 3 -8.60 -4.36 5.55
CA VAL A 3 -7.86 -5.58 5.19
C VAL A 3 -8.75 -6.50 4.35
N GLY A 4 -8.18 -7.13 3.32
CA GLY A 4 -8.89 -7.89 2.29
C GLY A 4 -9.38 -7.06 1.11
N GLN A 5 -9.29 -5.73 1.19
CA GLN A 5 -9.72 -4.85 0.10
C GLN A 5 -8.67 -4.79 -1.02
N GLN A 6 -9.11 -4.89 -2.27
CA GLN A 6 -8.26 -4.61 -3.42
C GLN A 6 -8.05 -3.10 -3.57
N VAL A 7 -6.78 -2.71 -3.71
CA VAL A 7 -6.35 -1.31 -3.70
C VAL A 7 -5.29 -1.09 -4.76
N LYS A 8 -5.33 0.08 -5.40
CA LYS A 8 -4.24 0.63 -6.19
C LYS A 8 -3.41 1.55 -5.30
N PHE A 9 -2.09 1.51 -5.43
CA PHE A 9 -1.20 2.39 -4.69
C PHE A 9 -0.19 3.07 -5.60
N THR A 10 0.30 4.22 -5.16
CA THR A 10 1.40 4.95 -5.80
C THR A 10 2.48 5.24 -4.77
N THR A 11 3.65 4.61 -4.90
CA THR A 11 4.81 4.97 -4.07
C THR A 11 5.51 6.16 -4.71
N SER A 12 5.51 7.31 -4.05
CA SER A 12 6.25 8.51 -4.44
C SER A 12 7.05 9.04 -3.24
N GLY A 13 8.26 9.57 -3.47
CA GLY A 13 9.08 10.23 -2.45
C GLY A 13 10.02 9.35 -1.61
N GLY A 14 10.29 8.10 -2.03
CA GLY A 14 11.31 7.22 -1.41
C GLY A 14 12.64 7.18 -2.17
N ARG A 15 13.60 6.36 -1.70
CA ARG A 15 14.80 5.96 -2.47
C ARG A 15 14.36 5.04 -3.63
N GLY A 16 13.79 5.59 -4.69
CA GLY A 16 13.35 4.84 -5.87
C GLY A 16 12.45 5.65 -6.79
N ALA A 17 12.31 5.19 -8.03
CA ALA A 17 11.38 5.78 -8.99
C ALA A 17 9.94 5.67 -8.50
N ALA A 18 9.15 6.69 -8.76
CA ALA A 18 7.73 6.62 -8.48
C ALA A 18 7.12 5.46 -9.29
N ARG A 19 6.37 4.60 -8.61
CA ARG A 19 5.68 3.48 -9.25
C ARG A 19 4.26 3.36 -8.75
N SER A 20 3.41 2.88 -9.65
CA SER A 20 2.05 2.48 -9.34
C SER A 20 2.00 0.95 -9.23
N GLY A 21 1.16 0.44 -8.34
CA GLY A 21 0.91 -0.98 -8.17
C GLY A 21 -0.54 -1.23 -7.80
N GLN A 22 -0.96 -2.49 -7.86
CA GLN A 22 -2.25 -2.96 -7.39
C GLN A 22 -2.04 -4.22 -6.57
N GLY A 23 -2.85 -4.38 -5.54
CA GLY A 23 -2.81 -5.57 -4.71
C GLY A 23 -3.91 -5.58 -3.69
N VAL A 24 -3.82 -6.51 -2.75
CA VAL A 24 -4.79 -6.65 -1.66
C VAL A 24 -4.16 -6.09 -0.38
N LEU A 25 -4.92 -5.27 0.34
CA LEU A 25 -4.51 -4.79 1.65
C LEU A 25 -4.47 -5.96 2.63
N GLN A 26 -3.29 -6.30 3.16
CA GLN A 26 -3.12 -7.40 4.11
C GLN A 26 -2.91 -6.91 5.54
N GLU A 27 -2.29 -5.74 5.72
CA GLU A 27 -1.91 -5.26 7.05
C GLU A 27 -2.09 -3.74 7.18
N ILE A 28 -2.47 -3.29 8.38
CA ILE A 28 -2.48 -1.88 8.75
C ILE A 28 -1.62 -1.73 10.01
N LYS A 29 -0.45 -1.11 9.86
CA LYS A 29 0.50 -0.86 10.94
C LYS A 29 0.38 0.57 11.43
N SER A 30 -0.01 0.75 12.68
CA SER A 30 -0.02 2.07 13.32
C SER A 30 1.39 2.43 13.80
N SER A 31 1.80 3.68 13.58
CA SER A 31 3.08 4.23 14.01
C SER A 31 2.88 5.64 14.57
N THR A 32 3.88 6.18 15.25
CA THR A 32 3.87 7.56 15.78
C THR A 32 3.70 8.61 14.68
N LYS A 33 4.07 8.30 13.44
CA LYS A 33 3.93 9.18 12.27
C LYS A 33 2.64 8.92 11.44
N GLY A 34 1.69 8.17 11.99
CA GLY A 34 0.43 7.81 11.33
C GLY A 34 0.33 6.32 10.97
N LYS A 35 -0.62 5.98 10.10
CA LYS A 35 -0.89 4.59 9.68
C LYS A 35 -0.18 4.25 8.37
N PHE A 36 0.44 3.07 8.36
CA PHE A 36 1.00 2.44 7.17
C PHE A 36 0.14 1.27 6.76
N TYR A 37 0.01 1.09 5.46
CA TYR A 37 -0.89 0.13 4.85
C TYR A 37 -0.05 -0.82 3.99
N GLY A 38 0.02 -2.08 4.41
CA GLY A 38 0.75 -3.14 3.73
C GLY A 38 -0.09 -3.76 2.62
N VAL A 39 0.32 -3.55 1.38
CA VAL A 39 -0.33 -4.10 0.19
C VAL A 39 0.47 -5.29 -0.33
N LYS A 40 -0.20 -6.42 -0.53
CA LYS A 40 0.36 -7.61 -1.18
C LYS A 40 0.06 -7.55 -2.67
N GLU A 41 1.11 -7.34 -3.47
CA GLU A 41 1.02 -7.40 -4.93
C GLU A 41 1.07 -8.86 -5.40
N GLU A 42 0.32 -9.17 -6.45
CA GLU A 42 0.41 -10.48 -7.11
C GLU A 42 1.81 -10.68 -7.69
N GLY A 43 2.41 -11.84 -7.44
CA GLY A 43 3.78 -12.15 -7.86
C GLY A 43 4.88 -11.55 -6.98
N LYS A 44 4.57 -10.85 -5.89
CA LYS A 44 5.57 -10.39 -4.91
C LYS A 44 5.40 -11.04 -3.55
N GLU A 45 6.50 -11.55 -3.01
CA GLU A 45 6.51 -12.16 -1.67
C GLU A 45 6.40 -11.11 -0.55
N LYS A 46 6.98 -9.92 -0.74
CA LYS A 46 6.99 -8.86 0.27
C LYS A 46 5.77 -7.94 0.18
N LEU A 47 5.34 -7.46 1.35
CA LEU A 47 4.33 -6.39 1.44
C LEU A 47 4.95 -5.04 1.08
N THR A 48 4.23 -4.28 0.26
CA THR A 48 4.58 -2.89 -0.01
C THR A 48 3.83 -1.99 0.96
N PHE A 49 4.57 -1.30 1.83
CA PHE A 49 3.98 -0.39 2.81
C PHE A 49 3.87 1.02 2.23
N VAL A 50 2.65 1.55 2.24
CA VAL A 50 2.32 2.90 1.75
C VAL A 50 1.48 3.66 2.76
N ARG A 51 1.38 4.97 2.59
CA ARG A 51 0.44 5.80 3.37
C ARG A 51 -0.96 5.75 2.78
N GLU A 52 -1.97 6.12 3.58
CA GLU A 52 -3.35 6.17 3.09
C GLU A 52 -3.52 7.11 1.89
N SER A 53 -2.82 8.26 1.89
CA SER A 53 -2.86 9.23 0.78
C SER A 53 -2.32 8.68 -0.55
N GLN A 54 -1.54 7.60 -0.48
CA GLN A 54 -0.97 6.91 -1.64
C GLN A 54 -1.87 5.77 -2.13
N LEU A 55 -2.99 5.50 -1.46
CA LEU A 55 -3.91 4.43 -1.78
C LEU A 55 -5.18 4.96 -2.44
N ARG A 56 -5.67 4.21 -3.42
CA ARG A 56 -6.98 4.39 -4.05
C ARG A 56 -7.73 3.07 -4.01
N ARG A 57 -9.01 3.14 -3.65
CA ARG A 57 -9.90 1.98 -3.72
C ARG A 57 -10.12 1.61 -5.18
N THR A 58 -10.03 0.33 -5.50
CA THR A 58 -10.59 -0.18 -6.75
C THR A 58 -12.03 -0.57 -6.45
N THR A 59 -12.97 0.19 -7.00
CA THR A 59 -14.41 -0.09 -6.96
C THR A 59 -14.73 -1.30 -7.83
#